data_AF-A0A3D0XM62-F1
#
_entry.id   AF-A0A3D0XM62-F1
#
_cell.length_a   1.000
_cell.length_b   1.000
_cell.length_c   1.000
_cell.angle_alpha   90.00
_cell.angle_beta   90.00
_cell.angle_gamma   90.00
#
_symmetry.space_group_name_H-M   'P 1'
#
loop_
_entity.id
_entity.type
_entity.pdbx_description
1 polymer ?
#
loop_
_entity_poly.entity_id
_entity_poly.type
_entity_poly.pdbx_seq_one_letter_code
_entity_poly.pdbx_strand_id
1 'polypeptide(L)'
;MATIGNPYIANLPKQMSNDELAQAVRLDMIAEMETVVDYEAHAMATADARVKKVMLHIAEEERQHMGELEQVLYMLSPKDEAQTQKGIQKIQQQKQQNFAPPLQ
;
A
#
# COMPACT_ATOMS: atom_id res chain seq x y z
N MET A 1 -6.36 2.38 -19.17
CA MET A 1 -7.00 3.58 -19.77
C MET A 1 -7.57 4.39 -18.63
N ALA A 2 -7.20 5.65 -18.50
CA ALA A 2 -7.73 6.51 -17.46
C ALA A 2 -9.19 6.86 -17.80
N THR A 3 -10.14 6.36 -17.01
CA THR A 3 -11.59 6.58 -17.15
C THR A 3 -12.01 7.94 -16.58
N ILE A 4 -11.18 8.97 -16.77
CA ILE A 4 -11.36 10.28 -16.15
C ILE A 4 -12.35 11.06 -17.01
N GLY A 5 -13.64 10.99 -16.66
CA GLY A 5 -14.70 11.71 -17.38
C GLY A 5 -16.13 11.35 -16.94
N ASN A 6 -16.35 10.16 -16.36
CA ASN A 6 -17.64 9.78 -15.76
C ASN A 6 -17.58 9.94 -14.24
N PRO A 7 -18.34 10.87 -13.61
CA PRO A 7 -18.32 11.08 -12.16
C PRO A 7 -18.92 9.91 -11.37
N TYR A 8 -19.65 9.00 -12.02
CA TYR A 8 -20.27 7.84 -11.38
C TYR A 8 -19.46 6.56 -11.53
N ILE A 9 -18.24 6.62 -12.09
CA ILE A 9 -17.46 5.42 -12.40
C ILE A 9 -17.13 4.57 -11.16
N ALA A 10 -17.03 5.22 -9.99
CA ALA A 10 -16.77 4.57 -8.70
C ALA A 10 -18.06 4.28 -7.89
N ASN A 11 -19.24 4.62 -8.40
CA ASN A 11 -20.49 4.32 -7.72
C ASN A 11 -20.86 2.85 -7.92
N LEU A 12 -20.99 2.12 -6.81
CA LEU A 12 -21.42 0.73 -6.84
C LEU A 12 -22.94 0.64 -6.72
N PRO A 13 -23.60 -0.26 -7.48
CA PRO A 13 -25.05 -0.44 -7.42
C PRO A 13 -25.52 -1.17 -6.15
N LYS A 14 -24.59 -1.63 -5.31
CA LYS A 14 -24.86 -2.30 -4.04
C LYS A 14 -23.79 -1.94 -3.01
N GLN A 15 -24.12 -2.11 -1.73
CA GLN A 15 -23.12 -2.13 -0.66
C GLN A 15 -22.28 -3.40 -0.76
N MET A 16 -20.97 -3.27 -0.54
CA MET A 16 -20.04 -4.39 -0.49
C MET A 16 -20.19 -5.17 0.82
N SER A 17 -19.99 -6.48 0.77
CA SER A 17 -19.70 -7.26 1.98
C SER A 17 -18.31 -6.92 2.52
N ASN A 18 -17.99 -7.34 3.75
CA ASN A 18 -16.64 -7.14 4.30
C ASN A 18 -15.56 -7.80 3.44
N ASP A 19 -15.82 -8.97 2.86
CA ASP A 19 -14.87 -9.65 1.98
C ASP A 19 -14.65 -8.89 0.67
N GLU A 20 -15.72 -8.35 0.09
CA GLU A 20 -15.65 -7.51 -1.12
C GLU A 20 -14.93 -6.19 -0.85
N LEU A 21 -15.23 -5.54 0.28
CA LEU A 21 -14.58 -4.31 0.68
C LEU A 21 -13.10 -4.53 1.02
N ALA A 22 -12.74 -5.66 1.63
CA ALA A 22 -11.35 -6.03 1.84
C ALA A 22 -10.57 -6.16 0.52
N GLN A 23 -11.21 -6.61 -0.57
CA GLN A 23 -10.55 -6.61 -1.89
C GLN A 23 -10.37 -5.19 -2.43
N ALA A 24 -11.35 -4.31 -2.24
CA ALA A 24 -11.22 -2.90 -2.61
C ALA A 24 -10.07 -2.22 -1.83
N VAL A 25 -9.98 -2.43 -0.52
CA VAL A 25 -8.88 -1.88 0.30
C VAL A 25 -7.52 -2.40 -0.15
N ARG A 26 -7.40 -3.67 -0.58
CA ARG A 26 -6.15 -4.19 -1.18
C ARG A 26 -5.79 -3.47 -2.48
N LEU A 27 -6.78 -3.08 -3.29
CA LEU A 27 -6.55 -2.26 -4.49
C LEU A 27 -6.10 -0.84 -4.11
N ASP A 28 -6.71 -0.24 -3.08
CA ASP A 28 -6.30 1.07 -2.58
C ASP A 28 -4.85 1.03 -2.07
N MET A 29 -4.46 -0.02 -1.34
CA MET A 29 -3.06 -0.24 -0.94
C MET A 29 -2.12 -0.35 -2.15
N ILE A 30 -2.52 -1.07 -3.21
CA ILE A 30 -1.71 -1.15 -4.44
C ILE A 30 -1.55 0.25 -5.05
N ALA A 31 -2.61 1.05 -5.09
CA ALA A 31 -2.58 2.41 -5.62
C ALA A 31 -1.63 3.32 -4.83
N GLU A 32 -1.61 3.25 -3.49
CA GLU A 32 -0.66 4.04 -2.70
C GLU A 32 0.79 3.63 -2.99
N MET A 33 1.08 2.33 -3.12
CA MET A 33 2.45 1.87 -3.42
C MET A 33 2.88 2.22 -4.86
N GLU A 34 1.96 2.14 -5.84
CA GLU A 34 2.21 2.62 -7.20
C GLU A 34 2.54 4.12 -7.18
N THR A 35 1.80 4.89 -6.39
CA THR A 35 2.01 6.33 -6.22
C THR A 35 3.37 6.66 -5.60
N VAL A 36 3.81 5.91 -4.57
CA VAL A 36 5.17 6.02 -4.01
C VAL A 36 6.23 5.79 -5.11
N VAL A 37 6.10 4.70 -5.88
CA VAL A 37 7.06 4.34 -6.94
C VAL A 37 7.14 5.45 -7.99
N ASP A 38 5.99 5.95 -8.45
CA ASP A 38 5.93 6.99 -9.47
C ASP A 38 6.58 8.30 -9.00
N TYR A 39 6.25 8.77 -7.80
CA TYR A 39 6.81 10.02 -7.30
C TYR A 39 8.29 9.93 -6.98
N GLU A 40 8.78 8.81 -6.44
CA GLU A 40 10.21 8.59 -6.23
C GLU A 40 10.97 8.55 -7.56
N ALA A 41 10.43 7.87 -8.59
CA ALA A 41 11.03 7.84 -9.92
C ALA A 41 11.11 9.24 -10.55
N HIS A 42 10.04 10.03 -10.45
CA HIS A 42 10.03 11.42 -10.93
C HIS A 42 11.00 12.31 -10.14
N ALA A 43 11.08 12.13 -8.82
CA ALA A 43 12.04 12.84 -7.97
C ALA A 43 13.48 12.53 -8.40
N MET A 44 13.80 11.27 -8.72
CA MET A 44 15.12 10.88 -9.24
C MET A 44 15.41 11.47 -10.63
N ALA A 45 14.39 11.61 -11.47
CA ALA A 45 14.54 12.08 -12.85
C ALA A 45 14.62 13.61 -12.99
N THR A 46 14.24 14.39 -11.97
CA THR A 46 14.24 15.86 -12.04
C THR A 46 15.50 16.51 -11.46
N ALA A 47 15.94 17.60 -12.11
CA ALA A 47 16.99 18.49 -11.60
C ALA A 47 16.44 19.66 -10.77
N ASP A 48 15.13 19.93 -10.79
CA ASP A 48 14.52 21.02 -9.99
C ASP A 48 14.35 20.58 -8.53
N ALA A 49 15.15 21.18 -7.64
CA ALA A 49 15.14 20.86 -6.21
C ALA A 49 13.79 21.14 -5.53
N ARG A 50 12.98 22.09 -6.04
CA ARG A 50 11.65 22.39 -5.49
C ARG A 50 10.68 21.28 -5.83
N VAL A 51 10.70 20.81 -7.09
CA VAL A 51 9.87 19.68 -7.54
C VAL A 51 10.24 18.41 -6.79
N LYS A 52 11.55 18.10 -6.68
CA LYS A 52 12.04 16.95 -5.92
C LYS A 52 11.52 16.94 -4.48
N LYS A 53 11.56 18.10 -3.80
CA LYS A 53 11.06 18.22 -2.42
C LYS A 53 9.57 17.87 -2.30
N VAL A 54 8.74 18.36 -3.22
CA VAL A 54 7.31 18.09 -3.22
C VAL A 54 7.03 16.62 -3.52
N MET A 55 7.66 16.05 -4.56
CA MET A 55 7.44 14.64 -4.93
C MET A 55 7.82 13.68 -3.80
N LEU A 56 8.97 13.90 -3.15
CA LEU A 56 9.39 13.07 -2.01
C LEU A 56 8.48 13.28 -0.80
N HIS A 57 7.94 14.48 -0.58
CA HIS A 57 6.98 14.71 0.49
C HIS A 57 5.70 13.93 0.28
N ILE A 58 5.14 13.94 -0.94
CA ILE A 58 3.92 13.18 -1.26
C ILE A 58 4.19 11.68 -1.10
N ALA A 59 5.30 11.16 -1.62
CA ALA A 59 5.66 9.75 -1.45
C ALA A 59 5.73 9.32 0.03
N GLU A 60 6.22 10.17 0.93
CA GLU A 60 6.24 9.88 2.36
C GLU A 60 4.84 9.94 3.02
N GLU A 61 3.91 10.75 2.49
CA GLU A 61 2.51 10.75 2.94
C GLU A 61 1.80 9.46 2.51
N GLU A 62 2.01 8.99 1.27
CA GLU A 62 1.36 7.75 0.81
C GLU A 62 1.88 6.50 1.56
N ARG A 63 3.12 6.53 2.07
CA ARG A 63 3.61 5.49 3.00
C ARG A 63 2.84 5.47 4.32
N GLN A 64 2.30 6.61 4.77
CA GLN A 64 1.44 6.67 5.96
C GLN A 64 0.04 6.14 5.63
N HIS A 65 -0.53 6.55 4.49
CA HIS A 65 -1.82 6.02 4.02
C HIS A 65 -1.80 4.50 3.85
N MET A 66 -0.69 3.92 3.39
CA MET A 66 -0.49 2.47 3.38
C MET A 66 -0.72 1.81 4.75
N GLY A 67 -0.19 2.41 5.83
CA GLY A 67 -0.38 1.92 7.19
C GLY A 67 -1.82 2.08 7.68
N GLU A 68 -2.49 3.17 7.32
CA GLU A 68 -3.90 3.38 7.62
C GLU A 68 -4.79 2.33 6.92
N LEU A 69 -4.57 2.10 5.63
CA LEU A 69 -5.30 1.12 4.83
C LEU A 69 -5.03 -0.32 5.30
N GLU A 70 -3.80 -0.64 5.69
CA GLU A 70 -3.48 -1.95 6.28
C GLU A 70 -4.28 -2.18 7.57
N GLN A 71 -4.41 -1.17 8.44
CA GLN A 71 -5.21 -1.28 9.65
C GLN A 71 -6.71 -1.44 9.34
N VAL A 72 -7.23 -0.76 8.31
CA VAL A 72 -8.60 -0.97 7.82
C VAL A 72 -8.78 -2.39 7.30
N LEU A 73 -7.82 -2.92 6.54
CA LEU A 73 -7.85 -4.29 6.05
C LEU A 73 -7.94 -5.30 7.21
N TYR A 74 -7.22 -5.08 8.30
CA TYR A 74 -7.26 -5.95 9.47
C TYR A 74 -8.61 -5.91 10.20
N MET A 75 -9.25 -4.74 10.27
CA MET A 75 -10.62 -4.63 10.80
C MET A 75 -11.63 -5.43 9.98
N LEU A 76 -11.45 -5.51 8.66
CA LEU A 76 -12.33 -6.23 7.75
C LEU A 76 -12.00 -7.73 7.65
N SER A 77 -10.72 -8.08 7.76
CA SER A 77 -10.20 -9.43 7.59
C SER A 77 -9.12 -9.77 8.63
N PRO A 78 -9.51 -10.35 9.78
CA PRO A 78 -8.57 -10.86 10.79
C PRO A 78 -7.60 -11.93 10.26
N LYS A 79 -7.96 -12.58 9.13
CA LYS A 79 -7.07 -13.55 8.47
C LYS A 79 -5.86 -12.87 7.85
N ASP A 80 -6.04 -11.70 7.22
CA ASP A 80 -4.92 -10.93 6.66
C ASP A 80 -3.99 -10.48 7.79
N GLU A 81 -4.53 -9.94 8.88
CA GLU A 81 -3.75 -9.57 10.08
C GLU A 81 -2.91 -10.76 10.58
N ALA A 82 -3.53 -11.92 10.78
CA ALA A 82 -2.83 -13.10 11.29
C ALA A 82 -1.72 -13.58 10.35
N GLN A 83 -1.91 -13.50 9.03
CA GLN A 83 -0.88 -13.89 8.05
C GLN A 83 0.24 -12.87 7.97
N THR A 84 -0.08 -11.57 7.97
CA THR A 84 0.93 -10.52 7.94
C THR A 84 1.81 -10.57 9.19
N GLN A 85 1.21 -10.74 10.38
CA GLN A 85 1.98 -10.89 11.63
C GLN A 85 2.90 -12.10 11.61
N LYS A 86 2.46 -13.24 11.06
CA LYS A 86 3.34 -14.41 10.86
C LYS A 86 4.50 -14.11 9.92
N GLY A 87 4.24 -13.39 8.82
CA GLY A 87 5.29 -12.94 7.89
C GLY A 87 6.31 -12.03 8.56
N ILE A 88 5.86 -11.05 9.35
CA ILE A 88 6.72 -10.14 10.12
C ILE A 88 7.59 -10.94 11.10
N GLN A 89 6.99 -11.83 11.89
CA GLN A 89 7.71 -12.67 12.87
C GLN A 89 8.77 -13.54 12.19
N LYS A 90 8.45 -14.13 11.03
CA LYS A 90 9.38 -14.95 10.24
C LYS A 90 10.63 -14.14 9.86
N ILE A 91 10.48 -12.92 9.36
CA ILE A 91 11.62 -12.06 8.99
C ILE A 91 12.39 -11.58 10.23
N GLN A 92 11.70 -11.27 11.34
CA GLN A 92 12.37 -10.90 12.59
C GLN A 92 13.23 -12.05 13.15
N GLN A 93 12.73 -13.28 13.11
CA GLN A 93 13.49 -14.46 13.53
C GLN A 93 14.72 -14.69 12.64
N GLN A 94 14.56 -14.54 11.33
CA GLN A 94 15.67 -14.63 10.37
C GLN A 94 16.74 -13.57 10.64
N LYS A 95 16.33 -12.33 10.92
CA LYS A 95 17.24 -11.25 11.29
C LYS A 95 18.05 -11.57 12.56
N GLN A 96 17.44 -12.17 13.58
CA GLN A 96 18.14 -12.60 14.81
C GLN A 96 19.18 -13.69 14.54
N GLN A 97 18.98 -14.47 13.48
CA GLN A 97 19.87 -15.54 13.05
C GLN A 97 20.82 -15.09 11.94
N ASN A 98 20.93 -13.78 11.67
CA ASN A 98 21.71 -13.21 10.57
C ASN A 98 21.43 -13.86 9.21
N PHE A 99 20.18 -14.27 8.97
CA PHE A 99 19.73 -14.96 7.74
C PHE A 99 20.52 -16.24 7.42
N ALA A 100 21.12 -16.88 8.42
CA ALA A 100 21.93 -18.09 8.22
C ALA A 100 21.11 -19.32 7.75
N PRO A 101 19.91 -19.63 8.31
CA PRO A 101 19.09 -20.71 7.79
C PRO A 101 18.18 -20.27 6.63
N PRO A 102 17.86 -21.17 5.68
CA PRO A 102 16.98 -20.84 4.57
C PRO A 102 15.57 -20.47 5.05
N LEU A 103 14.93 -19.53 4.34
CA LEU A 103 13.51 -19.18 4.53
C LEU A 103 12.64 -20.37 4.09
N GLN A 104 12.12 -21.13 5.06
CA GLN A 104 11.06 -22.13 4.84
C GLN A 104 9.71 -21.44 4.80
#